data_AF-A0A4R3KUK4-F1
#
_entry.id   AF-A0A4R3KUK4-F1
#
_cell.length_a   1.000
_cell.length_b   1.000
_cell.length_c   1.000
_cell.angle_alpha   90.00
_cell.angle_beta   90.00
_cell.angle_gamma   90.00
#
_symmetry.space_group_name_H-M   'P 1'
#
loop_
_entity.id
_entity.type
_entity.pdbx_description
1 polymer ?
#
loop_
_entity_poly.entity_id
_entity_poly.type
_entity_poly.pdbx_seq_one_letter_code
_entity_poly.pdbx_strand_id
1 'polypeptide(L)'
;MQKIPGFRAIDQFSFNGSECFLSGLPASEKLSVFPDWLLDRYGLRDKTFNLLDERVAAYGGLYVPCHPVVKSAAERLEDQVMRAFEEGYRGLKTLHEHELFLWTGKLVMSLIYREFETAAALQPAGAALDVAPSLLAKLNNLQLLMQSLFRPVELDRFTPWTMILVEMEAPGPEKEDFRYNDEVNTLIFSMEARGAGLISCLQDNGENKRYHQGLLERIEGKKLQPIQFAELCARFYYSAYLFNRVPQYLVYPPGNADEAITIESMPLQTGAATGALFDNWDNKVYAQVLETFWKPWNISRFEILKTPENPLSYILDQEGNFIKKCVPPGDDTHN
;
A
#
# COMPACT_ATOMS: atom_id res chain seq x y z
N MET A 1 12.87 3.68 -22.41
CA MET A 1 12.51 4.89 -21.64
C MET A 1 13.37 6.05 -22.15
N GLN A 2 12.78 7.18 -22.55
CA GLN A 2 13.58 8.40 -22.73
C GLN A 2 14.22 8.77 -21.39
N LYS A 3 15.47 9.24 -21.41
CA LYS A 3 16.21 9.56 -20.17
C LYS A 3 15.55 10.77 -19.50
N ILE A 4 14.88 10.54 -18.37
CA ILE A 4 14.44 11.63 -17.51
C ILE A 4 15.67 12.09 -16.71
N PRO A 5 16.06 13.38 -16.76
CA PRO A 5 17.20 13.87 -16.01
C PRO A 5 17.09 13.53 -14.51
N GLY A 6 18.19 13.01 -13.94
CA GLY A 6 18.25 12.65 -12.51
C GLY A 6 17.36 11.49 -12.07
N PHE A 7 16.78 10.72 -13.00
CA PHE A 7 16.03 9.50 -12.69
C PHE A 7 16.82 8.27 -13.13
N ARG A 8 17.04 7.37 -12.18
CA ARG A 8 17.58 6.03 -12.44
C ARG A 8 16.53 5.01 -12.06
N ALA A 9 16.23 4.10 -12.98
CA ALA A 9 15.26 3.03 -12.78
C ALA A 9 15.81 1.98 -11.80
N ILE A 10 14.92 1.23 -11.14
CA ILE A 10 15.26 0.30 -10.06
C ILE A 10 16.17 -0.85 -10.52
N ASP A 11 16.01 -1.29 -11.77
CA ASP A 11 16.83 -2.33 -12.42
C ASP A 11 18.27 -1.89 -12.69
N GLN A 12 18.54 -0.58 -12.54
CA GLN A 12 19.88 -0.03 -12.68
C GLN A 12 20.55 0.18 -11.32
N PHE A 13 19.88 -0.06 -10.20
CA PHE A 13 20.44 0.18 -8.87
C PHE A 13 21.49 -0.86 -8.52
N SER A 14 22.50 -0.42 -7.78
CA SER A 14 23.52 -1.30 -7.20
C SER A 14 23.13 -1.85 -5.83
N PHE A 15 22.10 -1.27 -5.19
CA PHE A 15 21.61 -1.64 -3.86
C PHE A 15 22.71 -1.80 -2.79
N ASN A 16 23.74 -0.94 -2.85
CA ASN A 16 24.89 -0.98 -1.94
C ASN A 16 24.91 0.18 -0.93
N GLY A 17 23.81 0.93 -0.82
CA GLY A 17 23.71 2.09 0.07
C GLY A 17 24.23 3.42 -0.51
N SER A 18 24.87 3.43 -1.69
CA SER A 18 25.43 4.66 -2.28
C SER A 18 24.44 5.50 -3.08
N GLU A 19 23.24 4.98 -3.32
CA GLU A 19 22.22 5.58 -4.18
C GLU A 19 20.93 5.76 -3.39
N CYS A 20 20.27 6.90 -3.58
CA CYS A 20 19.00 7.22 -2.96
C CYS A 20 17.92 6.24 -3.42
N PHE A 21 17.21 5.66 -2.46
CA PHE A 21 16.23 4.60 -2.70
C PHE A 21 15.14 4.93 -3.71
N LEU A 22 14.80 6.22 -3.89
CA LEU A 22 13.72 6.66 -4.75
C LEU A 22 14.19 7.36 -6.03
N SER A 23 15.23 8.19 -5.96
CA SER A 23 15.71 8.95 -7.13
C SER A 23 16.84 8.23 -7.89
N GLY A 24 17.62 7.41 -7.19
CA GLY A 24 18.87 6.84 -7.68
C GLY A 24 20.04 7.84 -7.78
N LEU A 25 19.87 9.06 -7.27
CA LEU A 25 20.96 10.02 -7.10
C LEU A 25 21.91 9.59 -5.96
N PRO A 26 23.16 10.09 -5.90
CA PRO A 26 24.07 9.75 -4.79
C PRO A 26 23.45 10.01 -3.42
N ALA A 27 23.47 9.02 -2.54
CA ALA A 27 22.97 9.15 -1.18
C ALA A 27 24.07 9.68 -0.25
N SER A 28 23.72 10.65 0.58
CA SER A 28 24.58 11.16 1.65
C SER A 28 23.90 11.12 3.02
N GLU A 29 22.61 10.77 3.05
CA GLU A 29 21.80 10.73 4.26
C GLU A 29 21.04 9.40 4.36
N LYS A 30 20.38 9.22 5.51
CA LYS A 30 19.45 8.13 5.76
C LYS A 30 18.07 8.70 6.04
N LEU A 31 17.04 8.00 5.58
CA LEU A 31 15.64 8.25 5.89
C LEU A 31 15.07 7.01 6.58
N SER A 32 14.31 7.19 7.66
CA SER A 32 13.64 6.08 8.34
C SER A 32 12.55 5.50 7.43
N VAL A 33 12.42 4.17 7.39
CA VAL A 33 11.34 3.51 6.65
C VAL A 33 10.00 3.96 7.22
N PHE A 34 9.81 3.78 8.53
CA PHE A 34 8.65 4.25 9.27
C PHE A 34 8.96 5.61 9.91
N PRO A 35 8.05 6.60 9.84
CA PRO A 35 8.27 7.91 10.44
C PRO A 35 8.49 7.80 11.96
N ASP A 36 9.41 8.63 12.49
CA ASP A 36 9.75 8.61 13.92
C ASP A 36 8.52 8.84 14.82
N TRP A 37 7.64 9.78 14.44
CA TRP A 37 6.41 10.07 15.19
C TRP A 37 5.48 8.85 15.30
N LEU A 38 5.47 7.99 14.29
CA LEU A 38 4.64 6.78 14.27
C LEU A 38 5.25 5.73 15.20
N LEU A 39 6.58 5.57 15.13
CA LEU A 39 7.31 4.64 15.97
C LEU A 39 7.21 5.01 17.45
N ASP A 40 7.33 6.30 17.77
CA ASP A 40 7.24 6.81 19.14
C ASP A 40 5.83 6.67 19.69
N ARG A 41 4.81 7.03 18.91
CA ARG A 41 3.40 7.00 19.35
C ARG A 41 2.96 5.60 19.75
N TYR A 42 3.35 4.58 18.97
CA TYR A 42 2.90 3.20 19.17
C TYR A 42 3.96 2.32 19.83
N GLY A 43 5.06 2.90 20.33
CA GLY A 43 6.12 2.16 21.02
C GLY A 43 6.74 1.05 20.16
N LEU A 44 6.90 1.31 18.85
CA LEU A 44 7.32 0.32 17.87
C LEU A 44 8.84 0.20 17.74
N ARG A 45 9.63 1.18 18.19
CA ARG A 45 11.08 1.25 17.92
C ARG A 45 11.82 -0.06 18.17
N ASP A 46 11.56 -0.70 19.30
CA ASP A 46 12.23 -1.95 19.72
C ASP A 46 11.43 -3.21 19.35
N LYS A 47 10.27 -3.08 18.69
CA LYS A 47 9.47 -4.21 18.25
C LYS A 47 10.14 -4.89 17.05
N THR A 48 9.91 -6.20 16.94
CA THR A 48 10.37 -7.02 15.83
C THR A 48 9.57 -6.72 14.57
N PHE A 49 10.30 -6.45 13.50
CA PHE A 49 9.85 -6.43 12.12
C PHE A 49 10.37 -7.68 11.41
N ASN A 50 9.48 -8.43 10.76
CA ASN A 50 9.86 -9.58 9.94
C ASN A 50 9.98 -9.15 8.47
N LEU A 51 11.18 -9.24 7.92
CA LEU A 51 11.43 -9.06 6.48
C LEU A 51 10.87 -10.27 5.71
N LEU A 52 10.72 -10.13 4.39
CA LEU A 52 10.14 -11.18 3.53
C LEU A 52 10.96 -12.47 3.54
N ASP A 53 12.26 -12.39 3.84
CA ASP A 53 13.16 -13.54 3.97
C ASP A 53 13.25 -14.08 5.41
N GLU A 54 12.24 -13.82 6.23
CA GLU A 54 12.09 -14.25 7.63
C GLU A 54 13.14 -13.68 8.59
N ARG A 55 14.04 -12.80 8.13
CA ARG A 55 14.95 -12.10 9.03
C ARG A 55 14.23 -11.09 9.89
N VAL A 56 14.75 -10.95 11.11
CA VAL A 56 14.22 -10.05 12.11
C VAL A 56 15.07 -8.78 12.15
N ALA A 57 14.40 -7.63 12.03
CA ALA A 57 14.95 -6.31 12.31
C ALA A 57 14.13 -5.63 13.41
N ALA A 58 14.67 -4.59 14.05
CA ALA A 58 13.87 -3.68 14.87
C ALA A 58 13.27 -2.60 13.98
N TYR A 59 12.02 -2.18 14.19
CA TYR A 59 11.40 -1.10 13.40
C TYR A 59 12.26 0.16 13.39
N GLY A 60 12.79 0.57 14.56
CA GLY A 60 13.66 1.75 14.68
C GLY A 60 15.05 1.59 14.05
N GLY A 61 15.39 0.40 13.57
CA GLY A 61 16.62 0.10 12.83
C GLY A 61 16.46 0.14 11.31
N LEU A 62 15.25 0.35 10.80
CA LEU A 62 14.97 0.31 9.36
C LEU A 62 15.16 1.68 8.71
N TYR A 63 16.21 1.79 7.88
CA TYR A 63 16.53 3.01 7.14
C TYR A 63 16.89 2.71 5.70
N VAL A 64 16.63 3.68 4.83
CA VAL A 64 17.04 3.67 3.42
C VAL A 64 18.02 4.80 3.12
N PRO A 65 19.02 4.57 2.24
CA PRO A 65 19.89 5.63 1.75
C PRO A 65 19.08 6.67 1.00
N CYS A 66 19.34 7.95 1.26
CA CYS A 66 18.52 9.03 0.73
C CYS A 66 19.38 10.22 0.27
N HIS A 67 18.93 10.86 -0.80
CA HIS A 67 19.47 12.13 -1.27
C HIS A 67 18.80 13.27 -0.49
N PRO A 68 19.52 14.34 -0.10
CA PRO A 68 18.97 15.38 0.77
C PRO A 68 17.67 16.04 0.30
N VAL A 69 17.54 16.26 -1.01
CA VAL A 69 16.31 16.83 -1.61
C VAL A 69 15.10 15.90 -1.41
N VAL A 70 15.30 14.59 -1.58
CA VAL A 70 14.23 13.59 -1.41
C VAL A 70 13.87 13.46 0.07
N LYS A 71 14.88 13.43 0.95
CA LYS A 71 14.67 13.40 2.40
C LYS A 71 13.87 14.60 2.88
N SER A 72 14.28 15.80 2.51
CA SER A 72 13.58 17.04 2.89
C SER A 72 12.13 17.07 2.40
N ALA A 73 11.84 16.51 1.22
CA ALA A 73 10.49 16.41 0.70
C ALA A 73 9.65 15.35 1.45
N ALA A 74 10.25 14.19 1.76
CA ALA A 74 9.62 13.14 2.55
C ALA A 74 9.28 13.62 3.96
N GLU A 75 10.19 14.32 4.64
CA GLU A 75 9.97 14.86 5.99
C GLU A 75 8.84 15.90 6.02
N ARG A 76 8.74 16.77 5.00
CA ARG A 76 7.60 17.71 4.89
C ARG A 76 6.26 16.98 4.73
N LEU A 77 6.23 15.93 3.90
CA LEU A 77 5.03 15.09 3.75
C LEU A 77 4.70 14.37 5.06
N GLU A 78 5.71 13.82 5.75
CA GLU A 78 5.53 13.17 7.05
C GLU A 78 4.95 14.11 8.10
N ASP A 79 5.39 15.38 8.14
CA ASP A 79 4.84 16.40 9.04
C ASP A 79 3.36 16.70 8.73
N GLN A 80 3.00 16.80 7.45
CA GLN A 80 1.61 17.01 7.03
C GLN A 80 0.72 15.83 7.44
N VAL A 81 1.18 14.61 7.16
CA VAL A 81 0.45 13.39 7.51
C VAL A 81 0.35 13.22 9.03
N MET A 82 1.42 13.50 9.78
CA MET A 82 1.41 13.46 11.25
C MET A 82 0.29 14.34 11.84
N ARG A 83 0.19 15.60 11.39
CA ARG A 83 -0.85 16.54 11.84
C ARG A 83 -2.25 16.03 11.50
N ALA A 84 -2.46 15.53 10.28
CA ALA A 84 -3.73 14.94 9.88
C ALA A 84 -4.07 13.70 10.74
N PHE A 85 -3.07 12.88 11.06
CA PHE A 85 -3.20 11.68 11.87
C PHE A 85 -3.52 11.98 13.35
N GLU A 86 -3.07 13.13 13.87
CA GLU A 86 -3.48 13.62 15.19
C GLU A 86 -4.98 13.91 15.28
N GLU A 87 -5.64 14.26 14.18
CA GLU A 87 -7.08 14.47 14.14
C GLU A 87 -7.88 13.21 13.76
N GLY A 88 -7.19 12.07 13.58
CA GLY A 88 -7.77 10.78 13.21
C GLY A 88 -8.40 10.78 11.83
N TYR A 89 -9.51 10.03 11.65
CA TYR A 89 -10.23 9.96 10.37
C TYR A 89 -10.54 11.35 9.78
N ARG A 90 -10.91 12.32 10.62
CA ARG A 90 -11.28 13.65 10.14
C ARG A 90 -10.12 14.38 9.49
N GLY A 91 -8.94 14.37 10.11
CA GLY A 91 -7.76 15.01 9.53
C GLY A 91 -7.21 14.24 8.32
N LEU A 92 -7.17 12.90 8.39
CA LEU A 92 -6.75 12.09 7.23
C LEU A 92 -7.65 12.32 6.01
N LYS A 93 -8.95 12.56 6.21
CA LYS A 93 -9.90 12.88 5.14
C LYS A 93 -9.64 14.24 4.47
N THR A 94 -8.92 15.16 5.11
CA THR A 94 -8.60 16.46 4.51
C THR A 94 -7.39 16.40 3.58
N LEU A 95 -6.57 15.34 3.66
CA LEU A 95 -5.45 15.14 2.75
C LEU A 95 -5.95 14.80 1.35
N HIS A 96 -5.25 15.29 0.34
CA HIS A 96 -5.47 14.84 -1.03
C HIS A 96 -5.05 13.37 -1.17
N GLU A 97 -5.76 12.58 -1.99
CA GLU A 97 -5.40 11.18 -2.24
C GLU A 97 -3.95 11.03 -2.74
N HIS A 98 -3.42 12.04 -3.43
CA HIS A 98 -2.02 12.07 -3.88
C HIS A 98 -1.02 12.15 -2.71
N GLU A 99 -1.33 12.88 -1.64
CA GLU A 99 -0.48 12.93 -0.43
C GLU A 99 -0.49 11.58 0.29
N LEU A 100 -1.66 10.92 0.38
CA LEU A 100 -1.80 9.57 0.93
C LEU A 100 -1.06 8.53 0.07
N PHE A 101 -1.12 8.67 -1.26
CA PHE A 101 -0.34 7.87 -2.21
C PHE A 101 1.16 8.02 -1.97
N LEU A 102 1.65 9.25 -1.89
CA LEU A 102 3.06 9.52 -1.68
C LEU A 102 3.54 8.97 -0.33
N TRP A 103 2.71 9.08 0.71
CA TRP A 103 3.10 8.62 2.04
C TRP A 103 3.14 7.09 2.13
N THR A 104 2.08 6.40 1.68
CA THR A 104 2.04 4.92 1.67
C THR A 104 3.04 4.35 0.65
N GLY A 105 3.18 4.98 -0.51
CA GLY A 105 4.18 4.64 -1.51
C GLY A 105 5.61 4.80 -0.98
N LYS A 106 5.89 5.80 -0.15
CA LYS A 106 7.19 5.95 0.52
C LYS A 106 7.47 4.77 1.45
N LEU A 107 6.50 4.36 2.26
CA LEU A 107 6.65 3.19 3.16
C LEU A 107 6.95 1.92 2.35
N VAL A 108 6.11 1.62 1.36
CA VAL A 108 6.23 0.42 0.52
C VAL A 108 7.53 0.42 -0.29
N MET A 109 7.88 1.52 -0.97
CA MET A 109 9.15 1.61 -1.71
C MET A 109 10.37 1.49 -0.80
N SER A 110 10.30 2.00 0.43
CA SER A 110 11.41 1.88 1.38
C SER A 110 11.58 0.44 1.85
N LEU A 111 10.49 -0.27 2.14
CA LEU A 111 10.51 -1.70 2.47
C LEU A 111 11.07 -2.53 1.30
N ILE A 112 10.58 -2.31 0.09
CA ILE A 112 11.08 -2.97 -1.12
C ILE A 112 12.58 -2.73 -1.28
N TYR A 113 13.05 -1.49 -1.10
CA TYR A 113 14.49 -1.22 -1.17
C TYR A 113 15.28 -2.03 -0.13
N ARG A 114 14.81 -2.15 1.11
CA ARG A 114 15.47 -2.96 2.16
C ARG A 114 15.57 -4.44 1.78
N GLU A 115 14.54 -4.98 1.15
CA GLU A 115 14.52 -6.37 0.67
C GLU A 115 15.56 -6.57 -0.43
N PHE A 116 15.60 -5.67 -1.42
CA PHE A 116 16.58 -5.74 -2.51
C PHE A 116 18.01 -5.51 -2.03
N GLU A 117 18.24 -4.57 -1.09
CA GLU A 117 19.56 -4.35 -0.48
C GLU A 117 20.07 -5.62 0.19
N THR A 118 19.21 -6.34 0.90
CA THR A 118 19.66 -7.60 1.48
C THR A 118 19.89 -8.66 0.41
N ALA A 119 18.95 -8.85 -0.50
CA ALA A 119 19.11 -9.83 -1.56
C ALA A 119 20.43 -9.61 -2.32
N ALA A 120 20.79 -8.35 -2.59
CA ALA A 120 22.03 -7.97 -3.24
C ALA A 120 23.27 -8.28 -2.39
N ALA A 121 23.21 -8.06 -1.07
CA ALA A 121 24.30 -8.38 -0.15
C ALA A 121 24.63 -9.89 -0.08
N LEU A 122 23.69 -10.77 -0.45
CA LEU A 122 23.89 -12.21 -0.54
C LEU A 122 24.51 -12.67 -1.88
N GLN A 123 24.54 -11.79 -2.88
CA GLN A 123 25.09 -12.10 -4.20
C GLN A 123 26.60 -11.81 -4.28
N PRO A 124 27.33 -12.50 -5.19
CA PRO A 124 28.70 -12.12 -5.51
C PRO A 124 28.79 -10.66 -5.97
N ALA A 125 29.89 -9.98 -5.66
CA ALA A 125 30.10 -8.60 -6.07
C ALA A 125 29.95 -8.44 -7.60
N GLY A 126 29.02 -7.58 -8.02
CA GLY A 126 28.74 -7.29 -9.43
C GLY A 126 27.73 -8.24 -10.10
N ALA A 127 27.19 -9.24 -9.39
CA ALA A 127 26.07 -10.02 -9.89
C ALA A 127 24.77 -9.22 -9.81
N ALA A 128 23.96 -9.28 -10.87
CA ALA A 128 22.64 -8.66 -10.89
C ALA A 128 21.64 -9.53 -10.11
N LEU A 129 20.64 -8.88 -9.50
CA LEU A 129 19.51 -9.59 -8.90
C LEU A 129 18.62 -10.20 -9.99
N ASP A 130 18.25 -11.46 -9.82
CA ASP A 130 17.26 -12.12 -10.68
C ASP A 130 15.86 -11.77 -10.17
N VAL A 131 15.18 -10.89 -10.90
CA VAL A 131 13.87 -10.35 -10.53
C VAL A 131 12.94 -10.53 -11.72
N ALA A 132 11.74 -11.06 -11.46
CA ALA A 132 10.74 -11.27 -12.50
C ALA A 132 10.48 -9.96 -13.28
N PRO A 133 10.49 -9.98 -14.63
CA PRO A 133 10.32 -8.77 -15.43
C PRO A 133 9.03 -7.99 -15.14
N SER A 134 7.95 -8.69 -14.81
CA SER A 134 6.67 -8.08 -14.42
C SER A 134 6.76 -7.32 -13.10
N LEU A 135 7.49 -7.84 -12.12
CA LEU A 135 7.75 -7.17 -10.86
C LEU A 135 8.64 -5.94 -11.08
N LEU A 136 9.74 -6.06 -11.84
CA LEU A 136 10.58 -4.90 -12.20
C LEU A 136 9.78 -3.79 -12.89
N ALA A 137 8.90 -4.15 -13.83
CA ALA A 137 8.03 -3.18 -14.49
C ALA A 137 7.11 -2.46 -13.49
N LYS A 138 6.49 -3.21 -12.55
CA LYS A 138 5.65 -2.65 -11.50
C LYS A 138 6.44 -1.69 -10.59
N LEU A 139 7.64 -2.05 -10.19
CA LEU A 139 8.49 -1.24 -9.31
C LEU A 139 8.99 0.03 -10.00
N ASN A 140 9.42 -0.08 -11.27
CA ASN A 140 9.84 1.07 -12.07
C ASN A 140 8.70 2.08 -12.26
N ASN A 141 7.50 1.60 -12.53
CA ASN A 141 6.34 2.45 -12.65
C ASN A 141 5.97 3.14 -11.32
N LEU A 142 5.98 2.41 -10.19
CA LEU A 142 5.73 3.01 -8.88
C LEU A 142 6.80 4.07 -8.55
N GLN A 143 8.07 3.76 -8.80
CA GLN A 143 9.18 4.71 -8.61
C GLN A 143 9.01 5.97 -9.48
N LEU A 144 8.56 5.81 -10.72
CA LEU A 144 8.28 6.91 -11.65
C LEU A 144 7.15 7.81 -11.13
N LEU A 145 6.03 7.24 -10.68
CA LEU A 145 4.90 8.00 -10.14
C LEU A 145 5.28 8.73 -8.85
N MET A 146 6.08 8.08 -8.01
CA MET A 146 6.61 8.62 -6.74
C MET A 146 7.61 9.77 -6.93
N GLN A 147 8.07 10.05 -8.15
CA GLN A 147 8.89 11.24 -8.41
C GLN A 147 8.16 12.54 -8.06
N SER A 148 6.83 12.52 -8.08
CA SER A 148 5.96 13.62 -7.64
C SER A 148 6.19 14.04 -6.18
N LEU A 149 6.89 13.24 -5.37
CA LEU A 149 7.27 13.59 -4.00
C LEU A 149 8.21 14.81 -3.96
N PHE A 150 9.15 14.92 -4.88
CA PHE A 150 10.26 15.89 -4.77
C PHE A 150 10.51 16.71 -6.04
N ARG A 151 9.73 16.49 -7.10
CA ARG A 151 9.77 17.30 -8.31
C ARG A 151 8.40 17.34 -9.00
N PRO A 152 8.15 18.33 -9.88
CA PRO A 152 6.87 18.42 -10.58
C PRO A 152 6.61 17.21 -11.48
N VAL A 153 5.42 16.63 -11.33
CA VAL A 153 4.89 15.55 -12.18
C VAL A 153 3.43 15.85 -12.44
N GLU A 154 3.03 15.78 -13.71
CA GLU A 154 1.66 15.95 -14.15
C GLU A 154 1.11 14.58 -14.61
N LEU A 155 -0.04 14.20 -14.07
CA LEU A 155 -0.75 12.99 -14.45
C LEU A 155 -1.91 13.40 -15.36
N ASP A 156 -1.80 13.16 -16.68
CA ASP A 156 -2.83 13.62 -17.63
C ASP A 156 -4.06 12.70 -17.58
N ARG A 157 -5.12 13.21 -16.95
CA ARG A 157 -6.47 12.64 -16.97
C ARG A 157 -6.58 11.19 -16.46
N PHE A 158 -5.72 10.80 -15.52
CA PHE A 158 -5.82 9.50 -14.85
C PHE A 158 -5.38 9.55 -13.38
N THR A 159 -5.85 8.57 -12.60
CA THR A 159 -5.43 8.35 -11.21
C THR A 159 -4.75 6.98 -11.15
N PRO A 160 -3.43 6.89 -10.89
CA PRO A 160 -2.68 5.63 -10.91
C PRO A 160 -3.05 4.64 -9.79
N TRP A 161 -3.74 5.12 -8.76
CA TRP A 161 -3.96 4.41 -7.50
C TRP A 161 -5.43 4.29 -7.15
N THR A 162 -5.73 3.37 -6.23
CA THR A 162 -6.96 3.32 -5.46
C THR A 162 -6.64 3.68 -4.01
N MET A 163 -7.31 4.71 -3.48
CA MET A 163 -7.29 5.07 -2.06
C MET A 163 -8.68 4.92 -1.46
N ILE A 164 -8.80 4.13 -0.40
CA ILE A 164 -10.03 3.93 0.36
C ILE A 164 -9.77 4.34 1.80
N LEU A 165 -10.44 5.39 2.25
CA LEU A 165 -10.38 5.87 3.63
C LEU A 165 -11.77 5.73 4.27
N VAL A 166 -11.86 4.91 5.32
CA VAL A 166 -13.10 4.65 6.06
C VAL A 166 -12.99 5.12 7.50
N GLU A 167 -14.12 5.56 8.07
CA GLU A 167 -14.20 5.86 9.49
C GLU A 167 -14.34 4.53 10.24
N MET A 168 -13.55 4.37 11.30
CA MET A 168 -13.59 3.19 12.16
C MET A 168 -14.34 3.51 13.44
N GLU A 169 -15.03 2.52 13.99
CA GLU A 169 -15.39 2.57 15.40
C GLU A 169 -14.11 2.61 16.21
N ALA A 170 -13.99 3.59 17.11
CA ALA A 170 -12.79 3.74 17.91
C ALA A 170 -12.60 2.45 18.73
N PRO A 171 -11.43 1.81 18.68
CA PRO A 171 -11.08 0.88 19.74
C PRO A 171 -11.18 1.65 21.06
N GLY A 172 -11.64 1.00 22.13
CA GLY A 172 -11.57 1.59 23.46
C GLY A 172 -10.14 2.06 23.77
N PRO A 173 -9.93 3.03 24.69
CA PRO A 173 -8.64 3.66 24.92
C PRO A 173 -7.47 2.70 25.20
N GLU A 174 -7.75 1.47 25.65
CA GLU A 174 -6.76 0.44 25.97
C GLU A 174 -6.38 -0.46 24.78
N LYS A 175 -7.01 -0.28 23.61
CA LYS A 175 -6.84 -1.13 22.40
C LYS A 175 -6.36 -0.34 21.18
N GLU A 176 -5.92 0.91 21.34
CA GLU A 176 -5.46 1.74 20.21
C GLU A 176 -4.07 1.31 19.72
N ASP A 177 -4.04 0.27 18.88
CA ASP A 177 -2.83 -0.20 18.20
C ASP A 177 -2.75 0.37 16.78
N PHE A 178 -1.52 0.60 16.30
CA PHE A 178 -1.26 0.74 14.87
C PHE A 178 -1.17 -0.66 14.26
N ARG A 179 -2.09 -0.95 13.34
CA ARG A 179 -2.06 -2.19 12.57
C ARG A 179 -1.85 -1.83 11.11
N TYR A 180 -0.96 -2.54 10.43
CA TYR A 180 -0.84 -2.41 9.00
C TYR A 180 -0.56 -3.77 8.38
N ASN A 181 -0.84 -3.89 7.09
CA ASN A 181 -0.41 -5.00 6.25
C ASN A 181 0.11 -4.40 4.94
N ASP A 182 0.95 -5.15 4.25
CA ASP A 182 1.43 -4.83 2.92
C ASP A 182 1.66 -6.11 2.12
N GLU A 183 1.64 -5.99 0.80
CA GLU A 183 2.03 -7.07 -0.09
C GLU A 183 2.77 -6.46 -1.30
N VAL A 184 4.04 -6.87 -1.46
CA VAL A 184 4.98 -6.26 -2.42
C VAL A 184 4.65 -6.59 -3.88
N ASN A 185 4.17 -7.79 -4.20
CA ASN A 185 3.92 -8.20 -5.59
C ASN A 185 2.70 -7.50 -6.21
N THR A 186 1.73 -7.15 -5.39
CA THR A 186 0.46 -6.50 -5.73
C THR A 186 0.47 -5.02 -5.38
N LEU A 187 1.51 -4.54 -4.68
CA LEU A 187 1.70 -3.15 -4.27
C LEU A 187 0.49 -2.59 -3.53
N ILE A 188 -0.07 -3.41 -2.64
CA ILE A 188 -1.18 -3.04 -1.79
C ILE A 188 -0.70 -2.84 -0.35
N PHE A 189 -1.26 -1.83 0.29
CA PHE A 189 -1.02 -1.49 1.68
C PHE A 189 -2.36 -1.25 2.38
N SER A 190 -2.46 -1.62 3.65
CA SER A 190 -3.59 -1.24 4.50
C SER A 190 -3.12 -0.87 5.89
N MET A 191 -3.82 0.05 6.54
CA MET A 191 -3.59 0.35 7.96
C MET A 191 -4.88 0.68 8.69
N GLU A 192 -4.86 0.47 10.01
CA GLU A 192 -5.88 0.86 10.96
C GLU A 192 -5.19 1.64 12.09
N ALA A 193 -5.64 2.87 12.33
CA ALA A 193 -5.22 3.69 13.46
C ALA A 193 -6.10 4.92 13.64
N ARG A 194 -6.20 5.45 14.88
CA ARG A 194 -6.88 6.74 15.19
C ARG A 194 -8.31 6.84 14.67
N GLY A 195 -9.06 5.73 14.73
CA GLY A 195 -10.43 5.69 14.22
C GLY A 195 -10.52 5.79 12.68
N ALA A 196 -9.44 5.48 11.96
CA ALA A 196 -9.38 5.47 10.51
C ALA A 196 -8.85 4.13 9.99
N GLY A 197 -9.44 3.65 8.89
CA GLY A 197 -8.94 2.53 8.10
C GLY A 197 -8.55 3.06 6.71
N LEU A 198 -7.32 2.77 6.27
CA LEU A 198 -6.82 3.13 4.95
C LEU A 198 -6.46 1.86 4.17
N ILE A 199 -6.87 1.79 2.90
CA ILE A 199 -6.39 0.81 1.92
C ILE A 199 -5.85 1.58 0.71
N SER A 200 -4.68 1.17 0.24
CA SER A 200 -3.96 1.79 -0.86
C SER A 200 -3.52 0.73 -1.85
N CYS A 201 -4.12 0.71 -3.05
CA CYS A 201 -3.55 0.00 -4.20
C CYS A 201 -2.72 1.00 -4.99
N LEU A 202 -1.40 0.87 -4.98
CA LEU A 202 -0.50 1.93 -5.44
C LEU A 202 -0.40 2.03 -6.97
N GLN A 203 -0.90 1.04 -7.72
CA GLN A 203 -0.69 0.95 -9.16
C GLN A 203 -1.75 0.10 -9.87
N ASP A 204 -3.02 0.48 -9.74
CA ASP A 204 -4.15 -0.21 -10.35
C ASP A 204 -5.02 0.69 -11.24
N ASN A 205 -4.60 1.94 -11.47
CA ASN A 205 -5.34 2.96 -12.19
C ASN A 205 -6.78 3.20 -11.70
N GLY A 206 -7.03 2.98 -10.40
CA GLY A 206 -8.35 3.13 -9.79
C GLY A 206 -9.29 1.95 -10.01
N GLU A 207 -8.82 0.85 -10.63
CA GLU A 207 -9.68 -0.27 -11.00
C GLU A 207 -10.19 -1.07 -9.81
N ASN A 208 -9.45 -1.20 -8.69
CA ASN A 208 -10.00 -1.87 -7.50
C ASN A 208 -11.15 -1.06 -6.87
N LYS A 209 -11.09 0.27 -6.93
CA LYS A 209 -12.19 1.13 -6.49
C LYS A 209 -13.45 0.87 -7.33
N ARG A 210 -13.29 0.74 -8.66
CA ARG A 210 -14.39 0.40 -9.59
C ARG A 210 -14.92 -1.01 -9.35
N TYR A 211 -14.02 -1.98 -9.17
CA TYR A 211 -14.37 -3.38 -8.92
C TYR A 211 -15.23 -3.55 -7.66
N HIS A 212 -14.92 -2.81 -6.60
CA HIS A 212 -15.67 -2.85 -5.32
C HIS A 212 -16.73 -1.76 -5.17
N GLN A 213 -17.09 -1.03 -6.23
CA GLN A 213 -17.97 0.14 -6.15
C GLN A 213 -19.28 -0.14 -5.41
N GLY A 214 -19.98 -1.22 -5.76
CA GLY A 214 -21.26 -1.56 -5.13
C GLY A 214 -21.15 -1.88 -3.63
N LEU A 215 -20.00 -2.38 -3.17
CA LEU A 215 -19.70 -2.57 -1.75
C LEU A 215 -19.39 -1.22 -1.07
N LEU A 216 -18.55 -0.40 -1.70
CA LEU A 216 -18.15 0.90 -1.19
C LEU A 216 -19.35 1.84 -0.99
N GLU A 217 -20.31 1.84 -1.93
CA GLU A 217 -21.56 2.60 -1.84
C GLU A 217 -22.41 2.17 -0.63
N ARG A 218 -22.43 0.88 -0.30
CA ARG A 218 -23.22 0.35 0.84
C ARG A 218 -22.63 0.72 2.21
N ILE A 219 -21.32 0.91 2.27
CA ILE A 219 -20.61 1.30 3.50
C ILE A 219 -20.37 2.81 3.58
N GLU A 220 -20.78 3.58 2.58
CA GLU A 220 -20.58 5.02 2.55
C GLU A 220 -21.25 5.70 3.76
N GLY A 221 -20.48 6.56 4.45
CA GLY A 221 -20.93 7.25 5.66
C GLY A 221 -21.17 6.33 6.87
N LYS A 222 -20.76 5.06 6.82
CA LYS A 222 -20.80 4.14 7.95
C LYS A 222 -19.46 4.12 8.68
N LYS A 223 -19.51 3.82 9.98
CA LYS A 223 -18.33 3.47 10.76
C LYS A 223 -18.17 1.96 10.72
N LEU A 224 -16.96 1.50 10.43
CA LEU A 224 -16.66 0.06 10.39
C LEU A 224 -16.10 -0.39 11.74
N GLN A 225 -16.56 -1.55 12.20
CA GLN A 225 -15.86 -2.28 13.26
C GLN A 225 -14.56 -2.90 12.72
N PRO A 226 -13.55 -3.15 13.58
CA PRO A 226 -12.27 -3.72 13.13
C PRO A 226 -12.41 -5.02 12.32
N ILE A 227 -13.38 -5.88 12.64
CA ILE A 227 -13.65 -7.11 11.86
C ILE A 227 -14.18 -6.83 10.45
N GLN A 228 -15.00 -5.79 10.30
CA GLN A 228 -15.55 -5.36 9.01
C GLN A 228 -14.45 -4.74 8.14
N PHE A 229 -13.57 -3.94 8.73
CA PHE A 229 -12.42 -3.41 8.01
C PHE A 229 -11.43 -4.51 7.62
N ALA A 230 -11.19 -5.50 8.49
CA ALA A 230 -10.38 -6.66 8.14
C ALA A 230 -10.98 -7.44 6.94
N GLU A 231 -12.31 -7.57 6.85
CA GLU A 231 -12.98 -8.13 5.67
C GLU A 231 -12.78 -7.25 4.43
N LEU A 232 -12.92 -5.93 4.56
CA LEU A 232 -12.70 -4.99 3.46
C LEU A 232 -11.27 -5.11 2.93
N CYS A 233 -10.28 -5.15 3.82
CA CYS A 233 -8.88 -5.39 3.46
C CYS A 233 -8.73 -6.72 2.71
N ALA A 234 -9.26 -7.83 3.24
CA ALA A 234 -9.18 -9.13 2.58
C ALA A 234 -9.74 -9.11 1.14
N ARG A 235 -10.86 -8.41 0.92
CA ARG A 235 -11.46 -8.25 -0.42
C ARG A 235 -10.55 -7.49 -1.38
N PHE A 236 -9.92 -6.41 -0.90
CA PHE A 236 -9.00 -5.60 -1.70
C PHE A 236 -7.66 -6.31 -1.97
N TYR A 237 -7.11 -7.02 -0.99
CA TYR A 237 -5.89 -7.83 -1.18
C TYR A 237 -6.14 -8.95 -2.19
N TYR A 238 -7.29 -9.61 -2.11
CA TYR A 238 -7.62 -10.65 -3.08
C TYR A 238 -7.88 -10.07 -4.47
N SER A 239 -8.63 -8.97 -4.61
CA SER A 239 -8.83 -8.36 -5.93
C SER A 239 -7.54 -7.77 -6.51
N ALA A 240 -6.62 -7.26 -5.70
CA ALA A 240 -5.30 -6.83 -6.16
C ALA A 240 -4.45 -8.00 -6.69
N TYR A 241 -4.61 -9.19 -6.11
CA TYR A 241 -4.04 -10.43 -6.66
C TYR A 241 -4.71 -10.84 -7.98
N LEU A 242 -6.04 -10.71 -8.09
CA LEU A 242 -6.78 -11.01 -9.32
C LEU A 242 -6.52 -10.00 -10.44
N PHE A 243 -6.02 -8.80 -10.13
CA PHE A 243 -5.70 -7.77 -11.11
C PHE A 243 -4.54 -8.21 -12.01
N ASN A 244 -4.87 -8.64 -13.22
CA ASN A 244 -3.96 -9.34 -14.13
C ASN A 244 -3.35 -8.39 -15.17
N ARG A 245 -3.15 -7.12 -14.80
CA ARG A 245 -2.56 -6.08 -15.66
C ARG A 245 -1.36 -5.43 -14.99
N VAL A 246 -0.38 -5.05 -15.82
CA VAL A 246 0.67 -4.10 -15.44
C VAL A 246 0.40 -2.83 -16.24
N PRO A 247 -0.08 -1.74 -15.61
CA PRO A 247 -0.31 -0.48 -16.30
C PRO A 247 0.92 -0.04 -17.09
N GLN A 248 0.71 0.48 -18.29
CA GLN A 248 1.78 1.05 -19.11
C GLN A 248 1.57 2.55 -19.24
N TYR A 249 2.66 3.30 -19.24
CA TYR A 249 2.64 4.75 -19.24
C TYR A 249 3.46 5.31 -20.40
N LEU A 250 2.91 6.32 -21.07
CA LEU A 250 3.67 7.22 -21.91
C LEU A 250 4.26 8.31 -21.02
N VAL A 251 5.55 8.55 -21.18
CA VAL A 251 6.29 9.50 -20.34
C VAL A 251 6.92 10.54 -21.22
N TYR A 252 6.54 11.80 -20.99
CA TYR A 252 7.08 12.96 -21.67
C TYR A 252 8.09 13.62 -20.71
N PRO A 253 9.40 13.48 -20.97
CA PRO A 253 10.41 14.05 -20.11
C PRO A 253 10.37 15.58 -20.20
N PRO A 254 10.74 16.29 -19.12
CA PRO A 254 10.75 17.74 -19.12
C PRO A 254 11.90 18.27 -19.98
N GLY A 255 11.73 19.44 -20.58
CA GLY A 255 12.76 20.11 -21.38
C GLY A 255 13.93 20.64 -20.56
N ASN A 256 13.70 20.89 -19.26
CA ASN A 256 14.70 21.29 -18.27
C ASN A 256 14.33 20.77 -16.86
N ALA A 257 15.11 21.09 -15.84
CA ALA A 257 14.93 20.54 -14.48
C ALA A 257 13.71 21.10 -13.72
N ASP A 258 13.17 22.25 -14.14
CA ASP A 258 12.06 22.94 -13.45
C ASP A 258 10.69 22.64 -14.07
N GLU A 259 10.67 22.02 -15.26
CA GLU A 259 9.46 21.58 -15.94
C GLU A 259 8.96 20.23 -15.41
N ALA A 260 7.65 20.01 -15.53
CA ALA A 260 7.02 18.78 -15.08
C ALA A 260 7.29 17.61 -16.03
N ILE A 261 7.38 16.42 -15.44
CA ILE A 261 7.24 15.18 -16.21
C ILE A 261 5.75 14.97 -16.43
N THR A 262 5.32 14.92 -17.68
CA THR A 262 3.94 14.54 -18.00
C THR A 262 3.88 13.03 -18.18
N ILE A 263 2.92 12.39 -17.51
CA ILE A 263 2.66 10.96 -17.59
C ILE A 263 1.23 10.80 -18.12
N GLU A 264 1.07 9.94 -19.11
CA GLU A 264 -0.22 9.51 -19.62
C GLU A 264 -0.37 8.00 -19.43
N SER A 265 -1.54 7.54 -18.99
CA SER A 265 -1.83 6.11 -18.94
C SER A 265 -2.23 5.60 -20.32
N MET A 266 -1.58 4.52 -20.75
CA MET A 266 -2.11 3.72 -21.84
C MET A 266 -3.39 2.98 -21.37
N PRO A 267 -4.31 2.63 -22.29
CA PRO A 267 -5.46 1.81 -21.95
C PRO A 267 -5.02 0.47 -21.34
N LEU A 268 -5.70 0.00 -20.28
CA LEU A 268 -5.40 -1.30 -19.66
C LEU A 268 -5.80 -2.51 -20.55
N GLN A 269 -6.46 -2.24 -21.69
CA GLN A 269 -6.95 -3.21 -22.65
C GLN A 269 -6.21 -3.07 -24.01
N THR A 270 -4.88 -3.17 -24.00
CA THR A 270 -4.07 -3.10 -25.24
C THR A 270 -3.64 -4.47 -25.73
N GLY A 271 -3.74 -4.71 -27.05
CA GLY A 271 -3.17 -5.89 -27.73
C GLY A 271 -4.04 -7.17 -27.65
N ALA A 272 -3.40 -8.34 -27.58
CA ALA A 272 -4.08 -9.64 -27.49
C ALA A 272 -4.79 -9.90 -26.14
N ALA A 273 -4.66 -8.98 -25.18
CA ALA A 273 -5.32 -9.03 -23.88
C ALA A 273 -6.70 -8.33 -23.95
N THR A 274 -7.64 -8.93 -24.68
CA THR A 274 -9.06 -8.52 -24.69
C THR A 274 -9.86 -9.07 -23.50
N GLY A 275 -9.20 -9.80 -22.59
CA GLY A 275 -9.82 -10.41 -21.42
C GLY A 275 -10.20 -9.38 -20.34
N ALA A 276 -10.93 -9.86 -19.34
CA ALA A 276 -11.28 -9.08 -18.15
C ALA A 276 -10.01 -8.54 -17.43
N LEU A 277 -10.14 -7.39 -16.77
CA LEU A 277 -9.08 -6.74 -15.98
C LEU A 277 -8.74 -7.50 -14.69
N PHE A 278 -9.67 -8.35 -14.25
CA PHE A 278 -9.54 -9.20 -13.08
C PHE A 278 -9.81 -10.63 -13.50
N ASP A 279 -9.03 -11.56 -12.96
CA ASP A 279 -9.36 -12.97 -13.01
C ASP A 279 -10.64 -13.27 -12.22
N ASN A 280 -11.22 -14.45 -12.47
CA ASN A 280 -12.47 -14.85 -11.81
C ASN A 280 -12.26 -14.98 -10.29
N TRP A 281 -13.20 -14.42 -9.54
CA TRP A 281 -13.25 -14.57 -8.09
C TRP A 281 -13.56 -16.02 -7.69
N ASP A 282 -12.74 -16.59 -6.81
CA ASP A 282 -12.95 -17.91 -6.22
C ASP A 282 -13.14 -17.77 -4.70
N ASN A 283 -14.32 -18.18 -4.23
CA ASN A 283 -14.68 -18.07 -2.81
C ASN A 283 -13.77 -18.88 -1.88
N LYS A 284 -13.19 -19.99 -2.35
CA LYS A 284 -12.27 -20.81 -1.53
C LYS A 284 -10.94 -20.09 -1.34
N VAL A 285 -10.42 -19.46 -2.39
CA VAL A 285 -9.19 -18.64 -2.30
C VAL A 285 -9.45 -17.40 -1.46
N TYR A 286 -10.57 -16.71 -1.70
CA TYR A 286 -10.98 -15.58 -0.87
C TYR A 286 -11.06 -15.95 0.62
N ALA A 287 -11.66 -17.10 0.95
CA ALA A 287 -11.76 -17.54 2.35
C ALA A 287 -10.40 -17.78 3.02
N GLN A 288 -9.36 -18.16 2.27
CA GLN A 288 -7.99 -18.30 2.80
C GLN A 288 -7.38 -16.93 3.12
N VAL A 289 -7.59 -15.95 2.23
CA VAL A 289 -7.16 -14.56 2.47
C VAL A 289 -7.91 -14.01 3.69
N LEU A 290 -9.23 -14.21 3.74
CA LEU A 290 -10.07 -13.71 4.82
C LEU A 290 -9.75 -14.36 6.18
N GLU A 291 -9.50 -15.67 6.22
CA GLU A 291 -9.01 -16.37 7.43
C GLU A 291 -7.73 -15.71 7.99
N THR A 292 -6.83 -15.27 7.12
CA THR A 292 -5.60 -14.57 7.55
C THR A 292 -5.91 -13.24 8.22
N PHE A 293 -6.78 -12.42 7.63
CA PHE A 293 -7.21 -11.14 8.20
C PHE A 293 -8.06 -11.30 9.47
N TRP A 294 -8.83 -12.39 9.57
CA TRP A 294 -9.68 -12.71 10.71
C TRP A 294 -9.02 -13.57 11.79
N LYS A 295 -7.72 -13.84 11.68
CA LYS A 295 -6.93 -14.53 12.71
C LYS A 295 -7.16 -13.99 14.14
N PRO A 296 -7.27 -12.66 14.38
CA PRO A 296 -7.54 -12.14 15.73
C PRO A 296 -8.87 -12.60 16.34
N TRP A 297 -9.86 -12.96 15.53
CA TRP A 297 -11.17 -13.46 15.96
C TRP A 297 -11.29 -14.99 15.90
N ASN A 298 -10.19 -15.68 15.56
CA ASN A 298 -10.13 -17.14 15.47
C ASN A 298 -11.23 -17.76 14.57
N ILE A 299 -11.61 -17.05 13.50
CA ILE A 299 -12.59 -17.54 12.53
C ILE A 299 -11.86 -18.35 11.47
N SER A 300 -12.17 -19.64 11.39
CA SER A 300 -11.53 -20.55 10.44
C SER A 300 -12.15 -20.47 9.03
N ARG A 301 -11.39 -20.90 8.02
CA ARG A 301 -11.89 -21.06 6.65
C ARG A 301 -13.12 -21.96 6.55
N PHE A 302 -13.23 -22.95 7.44
CA PHE A 302 -14.36 -23.86 7.48
C PHE A 302 -15.64 -23.13 7.89
N GLU A 303 -15.53 -22.21 8.84
CA GLU A 303 -16.65 -21.36 9.26
C GLU A 303 -17.03 -20.36 8.18
N ILE A 304 -16.02 -19.74 7.53
CA ILE A 304 -16.23 -18.82 6.41
C ILE A 304 -17.00 -19.50 5.28
N LEU A 305 -16.66 -20.75 4.95
CA LEU A 305 -17.22 -21.52 3.84
C LEU A 305 -18.39 -22.43 4.21
N LYS A 306 -19.07 -22.20 5.35
CA LYS A 306 -20.31 -22.93 5.69
C LYS A 306 -21.35 -22.83 4.57
N THR A 307 -21.38 -21.70 3.86
CA THR A 307 -22.15 -21.51 2.63
C THR A 307 -21.18 -21.13 1.50
N PRO A 308 -20.65 -22.10 0.73
CA PRO A 308 -19.55 -21.84 -0.21
C PRO A 308 -19.81 -20.77 -1.27
N GLU A 309 -21.06 -20.63 -1.71
CA GLU A 309 -21.47 -19.61 -2.70
C GLU A 309 -21.58 -18.20 -2.07
N ASN A 310 -21.78 -18.13 -0.75
CA ASN A 310 -21.91 -16.89 0.01
C ASN A 310 -21.04 -16.98 1.28
N PRO A 311 -19.70 -16.79 1.16
CA PRO A 311 -18.81 -16.79 2.31
C PRO A 311 -19.30 -15.85 3.41
N LEU A 312 -19.05 -16.22 4.66
CA LEU A 312 -19.42 -15.40 5.82
C LEU A 312 -18.96 -13.94 5.62
N SER A 313 -19.86 -13.01 5.88
CA SER A 313 -19.58 -11.57 5.86
C SER A 313 -20.06 -10.94 7.17
N TYR A 314 -19.26 -10.02 7.69
CA TYR A 314 -19.61 -9.10 8.75
C TYR A 314 -19.87 -7.69 8.21
N ILE A 315 -19.60 -7.40 6.94
CA ILE A 315 -19.97 -6.12 6.33
C ILE A 315 -21.45 -6.11 5.93
N LEU A 316 -21.90 -7.12 5.17
CA LEU A 316 -23.23 -7.17 4.57
C LEU A 316 -24.00 -8.42 5.02
N ASP A 317 -25.29 -8.26 5.29
CA ASP A 317 -26.21 -9.39 5.52
C ASP A 317 -26.57 -10.11 4.21
N GLN A 318 -27.41 -11.16 4.30
CA GLN A 318 -27.81 -11.97 3.14
C GLN A 318 -28.66 -11.17 2.13
N GLU A 319 -29.37 -10.16 2.62
CA GLU A 319 -30.15 -9.22 1.82
C GLU A 319 -29.27 -8.10 1.23
N GLY A 320 -28.00 -8.03 1.63
CA GLY A 320 -27.02 -7.07 1.14
C GLY A 320 -27.00 -5.74 1.88
N ASN A 321 -27.65 -5.62 3.05
CA ASN A 321 -27.62 -4.42 3.88
C ASN A 321 -26.40 -4.40 4.80
N PHE A 322 -25.93 -3.21 5.15
CA PHE A 322 -24.84 -3.03 6.10
C PHE A 322 -25.20 -3.54 7.51
N ILE A 323 -24.35 -4.41 8.07
CA ILE A 323 -24.49 -4.92 9.44
C ILE A 323 -23.97 -3.86 10.40
N LYS A 324 -24.86 -3.26 11.20
CA LYS A 324 -24.50 -2.15 12.10
C LYS A 324 -23.68 -2.57 13.32
N LYS A 325 -23.89 -3.79 13.81
CA LYS A 325 -23.21 -4.30 14.99
C LYS A 325 -22.95 -5.79 14.83
N CYS A 326 -21.68 -6.14 14.79
CA CYS A 326 -21.15 -7.48 14.71
C CYS A 326 -20.67 -7.90 16.10
N VAL A 327 -21.03 -9.11 16.52
CA VAL A 327 -20.47 -9.77 17.69
C VAL A 327 -19.69 -10.99 17.19
N PRO A 328 -18.38 -10.84 16.96
CA PRO A 328 -17.57 -11.97 16.52
C PRO A 328 -17.37 -12.99 17.65
N PRO A 329 -17.09 -14.26 17.30
CA PRO A 329 -16.76 -15.28 18.29
C PRO A 329 -15.57 -14.83 19.16
N GLY A 330 -15.68 -15.00 20.48
CA GLY A 330 -14.60 -14.69 21.42
C GLY A 330 -14.51 -13.24 21.93
N ASP A 331 -15.41 -12.35 21.51
CA ASP A 331 -15.54 -11.00 22.08
C ASP A 331 -16.52 -10.99 23.27
N ASP A 332 -16.20 -11.79 24.31
CA ASP A 332 -16.96 -11.86 25.57
C ASP A 332 -16.66 -10.65 26.49
N THR A 333 -16.57 -9.43 25.93
CA THR A 333 -16.38 -8.20 26.72
C THR A 333 -17.68 -7.43 27.00
N HIS A 334 -18.83 -8.05 26.69
CA HIS A 334 -20.15 -7.54 27.06
C HIS A 334 -20.92 -8.57 27.88
N ASN A 335 -20.50 -8.77 29.13
CA ASN A 335 -21.38 -9.14 30.24
C ASN A 335 -21.03 -8.30 31.47
#